data_AF-A0A7C4RIU2-F1
#
_entry.id   AF-A0A7C4RIU2-F1
#
_cell.length_a   1.000
_cell.length_b   1.000
_cell.length_c   1.000
_cell.angle_alpha   90.00
_cell.angle_beta   90.00
_cell.angle_gamma   90.00
#
_symmetry.space_group_name_H-M   'P 1'
#
loop_
_entity.id
_entity.type
_entity.pdbx_description
1 polymer ?
#
loop_
_entity_poly.entity_id
_entity_poly.type
_entity_poly.pdbx_seq_one_letter_code
_entity_poly.pdbx_strand_id
1 'polypeptide(L)' 'MNNFTRLIFLVTFAWVTLILLSYVIFIVVVPFPALSNTFFDRFIVGVLKVLLSAILFILWLLSLLLLRNYIANKSIFK' A
#
# COMPACT_ATOMS: atom_id res chain seq x y z
N MET A 1 14.13 23.07 6.51
CA MET A 1 13.47 21.74 6.52
C MET A 1 14.50 20.73 6.98
N ASN A 2 14.32 20.08 8.14
CA ASN A 2 15.30 19.14 8.67
C ASN A 2 15.45 17.93 7.73
N ASN A 3 16.68 17.40 7.60
CA ASN A 3 16.98 16.20 6.77
C ASN A 3 16.06 15.02 7.11
N PHE A 4 15.63 14.95 8.37
CA PHE A 4 14.67 14.00 8.89
C PHE A 4 13.28 14.09 8.23
N THR A 5 12.72 15.31 8.15
CA THR A 5 11.41 15.56 7.54
C THR A 5 11.43 15.24 6.04
N ARG A 6 12.56 15.50 5.37
CA ARG A 6 12.78 15.13 3.96
C ARG A 6 12.78 13.61 3.76
N LEU A 7 13.38 12.87 4.69
CA LEU A 7 13.49 11.40 4.60
C LEU A 7 12.13 10.73 4.81
N ILE A 8 11.34 11.19 5.80
CA ILE A 8 9.96 10.72 5.98
C ILE A 8 9.15 11.00 4.71
N PHE A 9 9.20 12.24 4.20
CA PHE A 9 8.45 12.62 3.00
C PHE A 9 8.80 11.76 1.79
N LEU A 10 10.09 11.48 1.55
CA LEU A 10 10.55 10.60 0.48
C LEU A 10 10.05 9.16 0.65
N VAL A 11 10.10 8.62 1.86
CA VAL A 11 9.59 7.26 2.16
C VAL A 11 8.08 7.20 1.95
N THR A 12 7.33 8.18 2.45
CA THR A 12 5.89 8.27 2.24
C THR A 12 5.56 8.37 0.74
N PHE A 13 6.28 9.22 0.00
CA PHE A 13 6.07 9.41 -1.43
C PHE A 13 6.37 8.15 -2.25
N ALA A 14 7.48 7.46 -1.96
CA ALA A 14 7.86 6.21 -2.62
C ALA A 14 6.83 5.10 -2.37
N TRP A 15 6.27 5.03 -1.17
CA TRP A 15 5.23 4.07 -0.85
C TRP A 15 3.89 4.40 -1.49
N VAL A 16 3.48 5.67 -1.51
CA VAL A 16 2.25 6.10 -2.19
C VAL A 16 2.33 5.76 -3.67
N THR A 17 3.47 6.03 -4.32
CA THR A 17 3.69 5.64 -5.72
C THR A 17 3.65 4.13 -5.91
N LEU A 18 4.23 3.34 -5.00
CA LEU A 18 4.21 1.86 -5.09
C LEU A 18 2.79 1.29 -4.91
N ILE A 19 1.98 1.85 -4.01
CA ILE A 19 0.57 1.47 -3.83
C ILE A 19 -0.26 1.84 -5.06
N LEU A 20 -0.10 3.05 -5.59
CA LEU A 20 -0.79 3.49 -6.81
C LEU A 20 -0.40 2.61 -8.00
N LEU A 21 0.88 2.32 -8.17
CA LEU A 21 1.39 1.45 -9.23
C LEU A 21 0.80 0.04 -9.10
N SER A 22 0.78 -0.50 -7.88
CA SER A 22 0.19 -1.82 -7.60
C SER A 22 -1.31 -1.83 -7.92
N TYR A 23 -2.05 -0.81 -7.51
CA TYR A 23 -3.47 -0.67 -7.81
C TYR A 23 -3.74 -0.61 -9.32
N VAL A 24 -2.96 0.19 -10.06
CA VAL A 24 -3.05 0.28 -11.53
C VAL A 24 -2.72 -1.07 -12.18
N ILE A 25 -1.67 -1.77 -11.74
CA ILE A 25 -1.29 -3.09 -12.25
C ILE A 25 -2.40 -4.12 -11.98
N PHE A 26 -2.98 -4.13 -10.78
CA PHE A 26 -4.06 -5.04 -10.44
C PHE A 26 -5.34 -4.79 -11.24
N ILE A 27 -5.62 -3.54 -11.63
CA ILE A 27 -6.78 -3.20 -12.46
C ILE A 27 -6.52 -3.50 -13.94
N VAL A 28 -5.37 -3.07 -14.47
CA VAL A 28 -5.08 -3.03 -15.91
C VAL A 28 -4.43 -4.32 -16.40
N VAL A 29 -3.46 -4.86 -15.65
CA VAL A 29 -2.54 -5.90 -16.14
C VAL A 29 -2.91 -7.28 -15.63
N VAL A 30 -3.63 -7.41 -14.52
CA VAL A 30 -4.08 -8.71 -14.01
C VAL A 30 -5.49 -8.99 -14.53
N PRO A 31 -5.63 -9.69 -15.69
CA PRO A 31 -6.87 -10.35 -16.03
C PRO A 31 -7.03 -11.48 -15.02
N PHE A 32 -7.80 -11.21 -13.97
CA PHE A 32 -8.34 -12.32 -13.19
C PHE A 32 -9.25 -13.09 -14.14
N PRO A 33 -8.96 -14.36 -14.44
CA PRO A 33 -9.82 -15.15 -15.30
C PRO A 33 -11.16 -15.24 -14.59
N ALA A 34 -12.19 -14.59 -15.14
CA ALA A 34 -13.55 -14.86 -14.73
C ALA A 34 -13.81 -16.33 -15.11
N LEU A 35 -14.02 -17.18 -14.13
CA LEU A 35 -14.41 -18.59 -14.29
C LEU A 35 -15.69 -18.71 -15.15
N SER A 36 -16.49 -17.65 -15.21
CA SER A 36 -17.64 -17.47 -16.09
C SER A 36 -17.85 -15.99 -16.44
N ASN A 37 -18.43 -15.69 -17.61
CA ASN A 37 -18.68 -14.30 -18.03
C ASN A 37 -19.88 -13.63 -17.30
N THR A 38 -20.24 -14.14 -16.12
CA THR A 38 -21.40 -13.72 -15.35
C THR A 38 -21.09 -12.45 -14.53
N PHE A 39 -22.13 -11.68 -14.23
CA PHE A 39 -22.04 -10.45 -13.41
C PHE A 39 -21.45 -10.74 -12.02
N PHE A 40 -21.80 -11.88 -11.44
CA PHE A 40 -21.38 -12.29 -10.09
C PHE A 40 -19.87 -12.50 -10.00
N ASP A 41 -19.27 -13.09 -11.03
CA ASP A 41 -17.83 -13.37 -11.07
C ASP A 41 -17.00 -12.08 -11.19
N ARG A 42 -17.48 -11.13 -12.01
CA ARG A 42 -16.87 -9.78 -12.11
C ARG A 42 -16.97 -9.01 -10.80
N PHE A 43 -18.08 -9.17 -10.08
CA PHE A 43 -18.27 -8.57 -8.75
C PHE A 43 -17.28 -9.14 -7.73
N ILE A 44 -17.15 -10.48 -7.64
CA ILE A 44 -16.21 -11.14 -6.72
C ILE A 44 -14.77 -10.72 -7.01
N VAL A 45 -14.36 -10.70 -8.27
CA VAL A 45 -13.02 -10.26 -8.68
C VAL A 45 -12.78 -8.81 -8.29
N GLY A 46 -13.78 -7.92 -8.47
CA GLY A 46 -13.71 -6.53 -8.04
C GLY A 46 -13.52 -6.41 -6.53
N VAL A 47 -14.30 -7.15 -5.74
CA VAL A 47 -14.21 -7.17 -4.27
C VAL A 47 -12.85 -7.69 -3.81
N LEU A 48 -12.33 -8.75 -4.43
CA LEU A 48 -10.99 -9.28 -4.14
C LEU A 48 -9.89 -8.25 -4.40
N LYS A 49 -9.95 -7.52 -5.52
CA LYS A 49 -8.99 -6.46 -5.83
C LYS A 49 -9.03 -5.32 -4.79
N VAL A 50 -10.23 -4.93 -4.34
CA VAL A 50 -10.40 -3.91 -3.29
C VAL A 50 -9.86 -4.40 -1.95
N LEU A 51 -10.15 -5.64 -1.55
CA LEU A 51 -9.63 -6.26 -0.32
C LEU A 51 -8.10 -6.31 -0.32
N LEU A 52 -7.49 -6.72 -1.43
CA LEU A 52 -6.04 -6.80 -1.55
C LEU A 52 -5.39 -5.41 -1.40
N SER A 53 -5.99 -4.39 -2.02
CA SER A 53 -5.60 -2.99 -1.88
C SER A 53 -5.68 -2.51 -0.42
N ALA A 54 -6.74 -2.87 0.30
CA ALA A 54 -6.91 -2.50 1.71
C ALA A 54 -5.85 -3.15 2.61
N ILE A 55 -5.50 -4.42 2.36
CA ILE A 55 -4.45 -5.12 3.11
C ILE A 55 -3.09 -4.44 2.91
N LEU A 56 -2.74 -4.09 1.67
CA LEU A 56 -1.51 -3.36 1.36
C LEU A 56 -1.46 -1.99 2.06
N PHE A 57 -2.60 -1.29 2.12
CA PHE A 57 -2.69 -0.02 2.83
C PHE A 57 -2.49 -0.17 4.34
N ILE A 58 -3.05 -1.21 4.97
CA ILE A 58 -2.85 -1.50 6.40
C ILE A 58 -1.38 -1.85 6.70
N LEU A 59 -0.76 -2.69 5.86
CA LEU A 59 0.67 -3.03 5.97
C LEU A 59 1.55 -1.79 5.86
N TRP A 60 1.21 -0.87 4.96
CA TRP A 60 1.88 0.42 4.85
C TRP A 60 1.75 1.26 6.13
N LEU A 61 0.54 1.36 6.68
CA LEU A 61 0.28 2.10 7.92
C LEU A 61 1.11 1.53 9.10
N LEU A 62 1.14 0.21 9.22
CA LEU A 62 1.96 -0.51 10.21
C LEU A 62 3.45 -0.23 10.02
N SER A 63 3.93 -0.21 8.78
CA SER A 63 5.33 0.09 8.45
C SER A 63 5.72 1.52 8.89
N LEU A 64 4.84 2.50 8.69
CA LEU A 64 5.05 3.87 9.15
C LEU A 64 5.06 3.98 10.68
N LEU A 65 4.17 3.27 11.36
CA LEU A 65 4.14 3.24 12.83
C LEU A 65 5.41 2.62 13.42
N LEU A 66 5.89 1.51 12.84
CA LEU A 66 7.15 0.88 13.22
C LEU A 66 8.35 1.80 12.95
N LEU A 67 8.38 2.47 11.80
CA LEU A 67 9.44 3.43 11.47
C LEU A 67 9.44 4.60 12.46
N ARG A 68 8.27 5.16 12.77
CA ARG A 68 8.09 6.21 13.79
C ARG A 68 8.60 5.73 15.16
N ASN A 69 8.21 4.54 15.60
CA ASN A 69 8.64 3.98 16.88
C ASN A 69 10.15 3.71 16.92
N TYR A 70 10.73 3.19 15.85
CA TYR A 70 12.18 2.97 15.75
C TYR A 70 12.94 4.28 15.91
N ILE A 71 12.49 5.35 15.24
CA ILE A 71 13.12 6.66 15.35
C ILE A 71 12.93 7.26 16.75
N ALA A 72 11.71 7.18 17.30
CA ALA A 72 11.42 7.70 18.63
C ALA A 72 12.31 7.01 19.69
N ASN A 73 12.45 5.68 19.64
CA ASN A 73 13.37 4.96 20.51
C ASN A 73 14.83 5.37 20.27
N LYS A 74 15.26 5.53 19.02
CA LYS A 74 16.63 5.96 18.71
C LYS A 74 16.94 7.40 19.17
N SER A 75 15.91 8.25 19.31
CA SER A 75 16.03 9.59 19.89
C SER A 75 16.15 9.60 21.41
N ILE A 76 15.71 8.54 22.10
CA ILE A 76 15.78 8.42 23.57
C ILE A 76 17.16 7.91 24.02
N PHE A 77 17.85 7.14 23.17
CA PHE A 77 19.20 6.61 23.45
C PHE A 77 20.35 7.53 22.96
N LYS A 78 20.08 8.82 22.71
CA LYS A 78 21.07 9.78 22.24
C LYS A 78 21.27 10.91 23.24
#